data_AF-A0A7Y6AGY8-F1
#
_entry.id   AF-A0A7Y6AGY8-F1
#
_cell.length_a   1.000
_cell.length_b   1.000
_cell.length_c   1.000
_cell.angle_alpha   90.00
_cell.angle_beta   90.00
_cell.angle_gamma   90.00
#
_symmetry.space_group_name_H-M   'P 1'
#
loop_
_entity.id
_entity.type
_entity.pdbx_description
1 polymer ?
#
loop_
_entity_poly.entity_id
_entity_poly.type
_entity_poly.pdbx_seq_one_letter_code
_entity_poly.pdbx_strand_id
1 'polypeptide(L)'
;MEPVALDALGPSGPYRSRNRRVVPDVRGEPFAELSLVPRLYVDRALAALRKAPRLSVDDRAAALAEAARIFLADTVEGVAVADYERAVSRVSGVPISIVRRAAAEI
;
A
#
# COMPACT_ATOMS: atom_id res chain seq x y z
N MET A 1 -16.20 13.48 -2.24
CA MET A 1 -14.81 13.23 -2.68
C MET A 1 -14.83 11.95 -3.48
N GLU A 2 -14.21 11.93 -4.65
CA GLU A 2 -14.16 10.70 -5.46
C GLU A 2 -13.30 9.64 -4.76
N PRO A 3 -13.69 8.35 -4.76
CA PRO A 3 -12.91 7.30 -4.12
C PRO A 3 -11.51 7.18 -4.73
N VAL A 4 -10.49 6.96 -3.87
CA VAL A 4 -9.11 6.78 -4.32
C VAL A 4 -8.99 5.48 -5.12
N ALA A 5 -8.45 5.55 -6.33
CA ALA A 5 -8.19 4.36 -7.12
C ALA A 5 -6.94 3.61 -6.60
N LEU A 6 -7.10 2.35 -6.25
CA LEU A 6 -6.01 1.48 -5.82
C LEU A 6 -5.76 0.42 -6.89
N ASP A 7 -4.73 0.67 -7.70
CA ASP A 7 -4.26 -0.27 -8.71
C ASP A 7 -3.48 -1.41 -8.06
N ALA A 8 -3.51 -2.58 -8.70
CA ALA A 8 -2.70 -3.70 -8.25
C ALA A 8 -1.23 -3.46 -8.64
N LEU A 9 -0.32 -3.58 -7.68
CA LEU A 9 1.11 -3.46 -7.95
C LEU A 9 1.68 -4.84 -8.30
N GLY A 10 2.23 -4.96 -9.51
CA GLY A 10 2.88 -6.19 -9.96
C GLY A 10 4.28 -5.96 -10.51
N PRO A 11 4.95 -7.01 -10.99
CA PRO A 11 6.32 -6.95 -11.50
C PRO A 11 6.54 -6.00 -12.67
N SER A 12 5.47 -5.64 -13.39
CA SER A 12 5.50 -4.72 -14.54
C SER A 12 4.93 -3.33 -14.20
N GLY A 13 4.77 -3.03 -12.91
CA GLY A 13 4.19 -1.78 -12.42
C GLY A 13 2.69 -1.88 -12.10
N PRO A 14 2.01 -0.72 -11.97
CA PRO A 14 0.59 -0.64 -11.66
C PRO A 14 -0.29 -1.31 -12.73
N TYR A 15 -1.30 -2.05 -12.28
CA TYR A 15 -2.30 -2.69 -13.12
C TYR A 15 -3.70 -2.38 -12.62
N ARG A 16 -4.46 -1.65 -13.45
CA ARG A 16 -5.85 -1.31 -13.19
C ARG A 16 -6.78 -2.35 -13.79
N SER A 17 -7.46 -3.11 -12.94
CA SER A 17 -8.41 -4.13 -13.40
C SER A 17 -9.77 -3.53 -13.75
N ARG A 18 -10.49 -4.21 -14.65
CA ARG A 18 -11.91 -3.89 -14.92
C ARG A 18 -12.80 -4.22 -13.74
N ASN A 19 -12.54 -5.34 -13.05
CA ASN A 19 -13.24 -5.71 -11.84
C ASN A 19 -12.66 -4.93 -10.65
N ARG A 20 -13.47 -4.12 -9.98
CA ARG A 20 -13.05 -3.29 -8.85
C ARG A 20 -14.02 -3.46 -7.69
N ARG A 21 -13.53 -3.24 -6.47
CA ARG A 21 -14.32 -3.30 -5.25
C ARG A 21 -14.18 -2.01 -4.47
N VAL A 22 -15.31 -1.41 -4.13
CA VAL A 22 -15.33 -0.28 -3.21
C VAL A 22 -14.91 -0.75 -1.82
N VAL A 23 -13.97 -0.03 -1.23
CA VAL A 23 -13.56 -0.13 0.16
C VAL A 23 -14.19 1.06 0.89
N PRO A 24 -15.21 0.85 1.75
CA PRO A 24 -15.80 1.92 2.52
C PRO A 24 -14.93 2.29 3.73
N ASP A 25 -15.13 3.48 4.27
CA ASP A 25 -14.66 3.84 5.60
C ASP A 25 -15.59 3.29 6.70
N VAL A 26 -15.25 3.53 7.97
CA VAL A 26 -16.05 3.05 9.11
C VAL A 26 -17.46 3.65 9.19
N ARG A 27 -17.77 4.71 8.44
CA ARG A 27 -19.12 5.28 8.35
C ARG A 27 -19.94 4.64 7.22
N GLY A 28 -19.32 3.74 6.44
CA GLY A 28 -19.92 3.14 5.25
C GLY A 28 -19.72 3.97 3.98
N GLU A 29 -19.02 5.11 4.06
CA GLU A 29 -18.83 5.98 2.91
C GLU A 29 -17.73 5.44 1.99
N PRO A 30 -17.90 5.45 0.66
CA PRO A 30 -16.86 5.02 -0.28
C PRO A 30 -15.55 5.79 -0.06
N PHE A 31 -14.48 5.07 0.26
CA PHE A 31 -13.15 5.65 0.47
C PHE A 31 -12.20 5.37 -0.70
N ALA A 32 -12.17 4.11 -1.17
CA ALA A 32 -11.31 3.69 -2.26
C ALA A 32 -12.00 2.70 -3.22
N GLU A 33 -11.49 2.59 -4.45
CA GLU A 33 -11.81 1.52 -5.39
C GLU A 33 -10.58 0.62 -5.59
N LEU A 34 -10.65 -0.61 -5.09
CA LEU A 34 -9.57 -1.59 -5.17
C LEU A 34 -9.69 -2.45 -6.43
N SER A 35 -8.60 -2.51 -7.21
CA SER A 35 -8.47 -3.43 -8.34
C SER A 35 -8.46 -4.90 -7.87
N LEU A 36 -9.41 -5.70 -8.35
CA LEU A 36 -9.45 -7.14 -8.16
C LEU A 36 -8.83 -7.86 -9.36
N VAL A 37 -7.65 -8.43 -9.16
CA VAL A 37 -6.89 -9.12 -10.21
C VAL A 37 -7.33 -10.57 -10.39
N PRO A 38 -7.30 -11.10 -11.63
CA PRO A 38 -7.61 -12.52 -11.87
C PRO A 38 -6.51 -13.42 -11.29
N ARG A 39 -6.87 -14.67 -10.98
CA ARG A 39 -5.92 -15.68 -10.46
C ARG A 39 -4.64 -15.79 -11.31
N LEU A 40 -4.77 -15.76 -12.64
CA LEU A 40 -3.63 -15.82 -13.55
C LEU A 40 -2.61 -14.68 -13.34
N TYR A 41 -3.08 -13.48 -13.00
CA TYR A 41 -2.20 -12.35 -12.67
C TYR A 41 -1.40 -12.65 -11.40
N VAL A 42 -2.07 -13.15 -10.36
CA VAL A 42 -1.44 -13.53 -9.10
C VAL A 42 -0.38 -14.61 -9.32
N ASP A 43 -0.73 -15.68 -10.05
CA ASP A 43 0.19 -16.79 -10.34
C ASP A 43 1.46 -16.30 -11.08
N ARG A 44 1.30 -15.38 -12.04
CA ARG A 44 2.42 -14.77 -12.77
C ARG A 44 3.26 -13.84 -11.90
N ALA A 45 2.63 -13.02 -11.05
CA ALA A 45 3.33 -12.13 -10.12
C ALA A 45 4.17 -12.93 -9.11
N LEU A 46 3.61 -14.00 -8.55
CA LEU A 46 4.32 -14.89 -7.65
C LEU A 46 5.45 -15.66 -8.35
N ALA A 47 5.24 -16.09 -9.59
CA ALA A 47 6.30 -16.73 -10.37
C ALA A 47 7.48 -15.77 -10.65
N ALA A 48 7.20 -14.49 -10.93
CA ALA A 48 8.22 -13.47 -11.08
C ALA A 48 8.96 -13.21 -9.76
N LEU A 49 8.24 -13.07 -8.64
CA LEU A 49 8.83 -12.89 -7.31
C LEU A 49 9.77 -14.04 -6.94
N ARG A 50 9.38 -15.29 -7.23
CA ARG A 50 10.23 -16.48 -6.97
C ARG A 50 11.51 -16.52 -7.81
N LYS A 51 11.49 -15.91 -8.99
CA LYS A 51 12.66 -15.80 -9.87
C LYS A 51 13.56 -14.61 -9.54
N ALA A 52 13.07 -13.67 -8.75
CA ALA A 52 13.84 -12.48 -8.39
C ALA A 52 15.09 -12.87 -7.57
N PRO A 53 16.23 -12.21 -7.80
CA PRO A 53 17.42 -12.39 -6.97
C PRO A 53 17.10 -12.14 -5.49
N ARG A 54 17.63 -12.99 -4.61
CA ARG A 54 17.49 -12.78 -3.17
C ARG A 54 18.55 -11.78 -2.72
N LEU A 55 18.12 -10.75 -2.00
CA LEU A 55 19.04 -9.85 -1.32
C LEU A 55 19.80 -10.59 -0.22
N SER A 56 21.06 -10.22 0.00
CA SER A 56 21.80 -10.64 1.19
C SER A 56 21.08 -10.16 2.47
N VAL A 57 21.53 -10.61 3.64
CA VAL A 57 20.96 -10.13 4.91
C VAL A 57 21.15 -8.63 5.05
N ASP A 58 22.35 -8.14 4.74
CA ASP A 58 22.72 -6.73 4.89
C ASP A 58 22.00 -5.85 3.87
N ASP A 59 21.95 -6.27 2.59
CA ASP A 59 21.24 -5.53 1.56
C ASP A 59 19.74 -5.44 1.84
N ARG A 60 19.16 -6.50 2.42
CA ARG A 60 17.75 -6.49 2.82
C ARG A 60 17.50 -5.54 3.99
N ALA A 61 18.40 -5.51 4.98
CA ALA A 61 18.30 -4.56 6.09
C ALA A 61 18.41 -3.11 5.59
N ALA A 62 19.36 -2.84 4.70
CA ALA A 62 19.51 -1.53 4.07
C ALA A 62 18.28 -1.12 3.25
N ALA A 63 17.71 -2.04 2.46
CA ALA A 63 16.50 -1.78 1.68
C ALA A 63 15.28 -1.47 2.57
N LEU A 64 15.12 -2.16 3.70
CA LEU A 64 14.05 -1.90 4.65
C LEU A 64 14.23 -0.55 5.37
N ALA A 65 15.47 -0.20 5.75
CA ALA A 65 15.77 1.10 6.35
C ALA A 65 15.48 2.25 5.37
N GLU A 66 15.83 2.08 4.09
CA GLU A 66 15.51 3.07 3.06
C GLU A 66 14.00 3.16 2.81
N ALA A 67 13.28 2.03 2.81
CA ALA A 67 11.82 2.05 2.71
C ALA A 67 11.16 2.78 3.88
N ALA A 68 11.67 2.61 5.11
CA ALA A 68 11.22 3.36 6.29
C ALA A 68 11.46 4.87 6.12
N ARG A 69 12.65 5.27 5.67
CA ARG A 69 12.98 6.66 5.37
C ARG A 69 12.03 7.27 4.34
N ILE A 70 11.80 6.58 3.22
CA ILE A 70 10.87 7.01 2.16
C ILE A 70 9.45 7.15 2.73
N PHE A 71 8.99 6.16 3.50
CA PHE A 71 7.65 6.19 4.09
C PHE A 71 7.43 7.39 5.03
N LEU A 72 8.44 7.72 5.85
CA LEU A 72 8.33 8.80 6.85
C LEU A 72 8.58 10.20 6.29
N ALA A 73 9.53 10.33 5.37
CA ALA A 73 10.04 11.62 4.93
C ALA A 73 9.57 12.04 3.53
N ASP A 74 9.26 11.08 2.66
CA ASP A 74 8.87 11.36 1.28
C ASP A 74 7.35 11.25 1.07
N THR A 75 6.94 11.53 -0.16
CA THR A 75 5.56 11.35 -0.63
C THR A 75 5.51 10.15 -1.57
N VAL A 76 4.72 9.13 -1.23
CA VAL A 76 4.61 7.88 -2.00
C VAL A 76 3.33 7.95 -2.84
N GLU A 77 3.46 7.95 -4.16
CA GLU A 77 2.31 8.05 -5.09
C GLU A 77 1.38 9.25 -4.77
N GLY A 78 1.98 10.39 -4.40
CA GLY A 78 1.24 11.59 -4.02
C GLY A 78 0.68 11.58 -2.58
N VAL A 79 0.96 10.55 -1.78
CA VAL A 79 0.51 10.42 -0.40
C VAL A 79 1.66 10.70 0.57
N ALA A 80 1.55 11.79 1.33
CA ALA A 80 2.45 12.07 2.45
C ALA A 80 2.05 11.26 3.70
N VAL A 81 2.98 11.02 4.62
CA VAL A 81 2.72 10.24 5.85
C VAL A 81 1.50 10.74 6.63
N ALA A 82 1.32 12.06 6.73
CA ALA A 82 0.19 12.64 7.45
C ALA A 82 -1.17 12.33 6.79
N ASP A 83 -1.22 12.21 5.47
CA ASP A 83 -2.43 11.80 4.73
C ASP A 83 -2.68 10.29 4.88
N TYR A 84 -1.62 9.49 4.83
CA TYR A 84 -1.68 8.06 5.12
C TYR A 84 -2.26 7.80 6.53
N GLU A 85 -1.78 8.50 7.56
CA GLU A 85 -2.26 8.34 8.94
C GLU A 85 -3.77 8.60 9.05
N ARG A 86 -4.25 9.67 8.39
CA ARG A 86 -5.67 10.02 8.34
C ARG A 86 -6.48 8.95 7.60
N ALA A 87 -5.97 8.45 6.48
CA ALA A 87 -6.59 7.39 5.71
C ALA A 87 -6.73 6.10 6.54
N VAL A 88 -5.66 5.66 7.20
CA VAL A 88 -5.66 4.49 8.08
C VAL A 88 -6.68 4.67 9.20
N SER A 89 -6.63 5.80 9.91
CA SER A 89 -7.58 6.07 11.00
C SER A 89 -9.04 6.06 10.52
N ARG A 90 -9.31 6.66 9.36
CA ARG A 90 -10.64 6.73 8.75
C ARG A 90 -11.16 5.35 8.31
N VAL A 91 -10.33 4.53 7.68
CA VAL A 91 -10.76 3.23 7.12
C VAL A 91 -10.82 2.15 8.19
N SER A 92 -9.85 2.11 9.11
CA SER A 92 -9.76 1.06 10.15
C SER A 92 -10.51 1.39 11.43
N GLY A 93 -10.81 2.67 11.68
CA GLY A 93 -11.36 3.16 12.95
C GLY A 93 -10.34 3.26 14.08
N VAL A 94 -9.07 2.96 13.84
CA VAL A 94 -8.00 3.11 14.84
C VAL A 94 -7.81 4.61 15.17
N PRO A 95 -7.73 5.02 16.45
CA PRO A 95 -7.52 6.41 16.81
C PRO A 95 -6.26 7.00 16.18
N ILE A 96 -6.35 8.22 15.65
CA ILE A 96 -5.24 8.89 14.93
C ILE A 96 -3.96 9.01 15.77
N SER A 97 -4.08 9.13 17.09
CA SER A 97 -2.93 9.15 18.01
C SER A 97 -2.17 7.83 18.03
N ILE A 98 -2.88 6.69 17.95
CA ILE A 98 -2.28 5.36 17.89
C ILE A 98 -1.60 5.15 16.54
N VAL A 99 -2.23 5.57 15.44
CA VAL A 99 -1.65 5.48 14.09
C VAL A 99 -0.37 6.30 13.99
N ARG A 100 -0.38 7.55 14.47
CA ARG A 100 0.80 8.42 14.54
C ARG A 100 1.95 7.82 15.34
N ARG A 101 1.63 7.30 16.52
CA ARG A 101 2.65 6.66 17.37
C ARG A 101 3.26 5.45 16.67
N ALA A 102 2.43 4.58 16.09
CA ALA A 102 2.91 3.41 15.37
C ALA A 102 3.76 3.79 14.15
N ALA A 103 3.38 4.84 13.40
CA ALA A 103 4.17 5.34 12.29
C ALA A 103 5.54 5.88 12.75
N ALA A 104 5.58 6.62 13.86
CA ALA A 104 6.82 7.16 14.42
C ALA A 104 7.77 6.09 15.01
N GLU A 105 7.33 4.84 15.17
CA GLU A 105 8.12 3.71 15.66
C GLU A 105 8.71 2.84 14.53
N ILE A 106 8.41 3.16 13.27
CA ILE A 106 8.99 2.52 12.07
C ILE A 106 10.45 2.94 11.90
#